data_AF-A0A2V9RQ38-F1
#
_entry.id   AF-A0A2V9RQ38-F1
#
_cell.length_a   1.000
_cell.length_b   1.000
_cell.length_c   1.000
_cell.angle_alpha   90.00
_cell.angle_beta   90.00
_cell.angle_gamma   90.00
#
_symmetry.space_group_name_H-M   'P 1'
#
loop_
_entity.id
_entity.type
_entity.pdbx_description
1 polymer ?
#
loop_
_entity_poly.entity_id
_entity_poly.type
_entity_poly.pdbx_seq_one_letter_code
_entity_poly.pdbx_strand_id
1 'polypeptide(L)' 'MEMQMKARILSLIAAMGAVLCTVSAGAQSIMDPPFGRPDAVIDLATRNGVDLVKGQWRYSDTRIIEVDSRGPGADLKPSG' A
#
# COMPACT_ATOMS: atom_id res chain seq x y z
N MET A 1 8.45 -39.52 29.63
CA MET A 1 7.33 -38.94 28.87
C MET A 1 7.49 -37.42 28.67
N GLU A 2 7.85 -36.67 29.72
CA GLU A 2 8.22 -35.23 29.70
C GLU A 2 9.16 -34.79 28.56
N MET A 3 10.25 -35.53 28.33
CA MET A 3 11.30 -35.13 27.38
C MET A 3 10.83 -35.17 25.90
N GLN A 4 9.94 -36.09 25.57
CA GLN A 4 9.38 -36.25 24.22
C GLN A 4 8.38 -35.13 23.88
N MET A 5 7.70 -34.60 24.89
CA MET A 5 6.74 -33.48 24.74
C MET A 5 7.47 -32.15 24.53
N LYS A 6 8.54 -31.90 25.29
CA LYS A 6 9.40 -30.71 25.13
C LYS A 6 10.04 -30.65 23.74
N ALA A 7 10.51 -31.79 23.21
CA ALA A 7 11.08 -31.88 21.86
C ALA A 7 10.06 -31.59 20.74
N ARG A 8 8.80 -32.02 20.90
CA ARG A 8 7.69 -31.72 19.96
C ARG A 8 7.29 -30.24 20.01
N ILE A 9 7.24 -29.67 21.20
CA ILE A 9 6.95 -28.24 21.40
C ILE A 9 8.05 -27.38 20.77
N LEU A 10 9.32 -27.73 20.98
CA LEU A 10 10.46 -27.02 20.38
C LEU A 10 10.47 -27.11 18.84
N SER A 11 10.12 -28.27 18.27
CA SER A 11 10.04 -28.43 16.81
C SER A 11 8.84 -27.71 16.18
N LEU A 12 7.71 -27.62 16.87
CA LEU A 12 6.57 -26.80 16.43
C LEU A 12 6.89 -25.30 16.44
N ILE A 13 7.62 -24.81 17.46
CA ILE A 13 8.07 -23.42 17.54
C ILE A 13 9.05 -23.10 16.40
N ALA A 14 9.99 -23.99 16.10
CA ALA A 14 10.94 -23.81 15.00
C ALA A 14 10.26 -23.79 13.63
N ALA A 15 9.28 -24.66 13.39
CA ALA A 15 8.52 -24.70 12.14
C ALA A 15 7.66 -23.43 11.95
N MET A 16 7.08 -22.91 13.03
CA MET A 16 6.32 -21.66 12.99
C MET A 16 7.22 -20.45 12.72
N GLY A 17 8.44 -20.43 13.29
CA GLY A 17 9.45 -19.40 12.99
C GLY A 17 9.87 -19.38 11.51
N ALA A 18 9.94 -20.53 10.85
CA ALA A 18 10.33 -20.62 9.44
C ALA A 18 9.26 -20.07 8.47
N VAL A 19 7.97 -20.15 8.82
CA VAL A 19 6.86 -19.65 7.97
C VAL A 19 6.81 -18.11 7.96
N LEU A 20 7.16 -17.44 9.06
CA LEU A 20 7.16 -15.98 9.15
C LEU A 20 8.23 -15.29 8.29
N CYS A 21 9.28 -16.00 7.87
CA CYS A 21 10.36 -15.41 7.05
C CYS A 21 10.06 -15.35 5.54
N THR A 22 8.90 -15.84 5.07
CA THR A 22 8.59 -15.92 3.62
C THR A 22 7.63 -14.84 3.11
N VAL A 23 7.10 -14.00 3.99
CA VAL A 23 6.39 -12.78 3.55
C VAL A 23 7.44 -11.76 3.13
N SER A 24 7.88 -11.86 1.88
CA SER A 24 8.35 -10.69 1.17
C SER A 24 7.13 -9.77 0.99
N ALA A 25 6.91 -8.91 1.99
CA ALA A 25 6.13 -7.72 1.81
C ALA A 25 6.91 -6.85 0.83
N GLY A 26 6.74 -7.13 -0.47
CA GLY A 26 6.98 -6.15 -1.51
C GLY A 26 6.00 -5.01 -1.26
N ALA A 27 6.32 -4.16 -0.30
CA ALA A 27 5.80 -2.81 -0.29
C ALA A 27 6.16 -2.27 -1.66
N GLN A 28 5.16 -2.14 -2.54
CA GLN A 28 5.31 -1.36 -3.74
C GLN A 28 5.55 0.06 -3.24
N SER A 29 6.81 0.42 -3.01
CA SER A 29 7.16 1.82 -2.89
C SER A 29 6.79 2.42 -4.23
N ILE A 30 5.85 3.34 -4.18
CA ILE A 30 5.65 4.30 -5.25
C ILE A 30 6.96 5.07 -5.29
N MET A 31 7.89 4.55 -6.10
CA MET A 31 9.11 5.16 -6.60
C MET A 31 9.52 6.41 -5.83
N ASP A 32 10.55 6.32 -4.98
CA ASP A 32 11.12 7.48 -4.29
C ASP A 32 11.23 8.65 -5.30
N PRO A 33 10.46 9.75 -5.13
CA PRO A 33 10.64 10.91 -5.99
C PRO A 33 12.09 11.36 -5.82
N PRO A 34 12.75 11.85 -6.88
CA PRO A 34 14.18 12.11 -6.85
C PRO A 34 14.50 13.05 -5.67
N PHE A 35 15.16 12.53 -4.64
CA PHE A 35 15.55 13.29 -3.45
C PHE A 35 16.59 14.33 -3.87
N GLY A 36 16.13 15.54 -4.15
CA GLY A 36 16.93 16.70 -4.52
C GLY A 36 16.03 17.92 -4.68
N ARG A 37 16.64 19.12 -4.67
CA ARG A 37 15.91 20.32 -5.10
C ARG A 37 15.65 20.16 -6.61
N PRO A 38 14.41 20.31 -7.09
CA PRO A 38 14.13 20.23 -8.51
C PRO A 38 14.85 21.35 -9.27
N ASP A 39 15.37 21.04 -10.46
CA ASP A 39 15.98 22.03 -11.35
C ASP A 39 14.97 23.08 -11.81
N ALA A 40 13.67 22.73 -11.85
CA ALA A 40 12.58 23.64 -12.17
C ALA A 40 11.27 23.24 -11.46
N VAL A 41 10.45 24.24 -11.11
CA VAL A 41 9.06 24.08 -10.65
C VAL A 41 8.18 24.84 -11.63
N ILE A 42 7.16 24.18 -12.17
CA ILE A 42 6.26 24.75 -13.17
C ILE A 42 4.85 24.80 -12.57
N ASP A 43 4.22 25.97 -12.60
CA ASP A 43 2.84 26.13 -12.18
C ASP A 43 1.86 25.81 -13.32
N LEU A 44 1.28 24.61 -13.26
CA LEU A 44 0.30 24.11 -14.23
C LEU A 44 -1.10 24.73 -14.06
N ALA A 45 -1.34 25.56 -13.03
CA ALA A 45 -2.56 26.35 -12.94
C ALA A 45 -2.53 27.58 -13.86
N THR A 46 -1.37 27.95 -14.39
CA THR A 46 -1.21 29.06 -15.35
C THR A 46 -1.21 28.55 -16.80
N ARG A 47 -1.67 29.39 -17.74
CA ARG A 47 -1.59 29.08 -19.17
C ARG A 47 -0.15 28.80 -19.62
N ASN A 48 0.77 29.68 -19.23
CA ASN A 48 2.18 29.57 -19.61
C ASN A 48 2.83 28.26 -19.11
N GLY A 49 2.51 27.83 -17.89
CA GLY A 49 3.05 26.58 -17.34
C GLY A 49 2.52 25.34 -18.07
N VAL A 50 1.24 25.33 -18.43
CA VAL A 50 0.64 24.25 -19.24
C VAL A 50 1.25 24.22 -20.64
N ASP A 51 1.39 25.38 -21.29
CA ASP A 51 1.94 25.49 -22.65
C ASP A 51 3.40 25.00 -22.69
N LEU A 52 4.20 25.32 -21.68
CA LEU A 52 5.60 24.92 -21.57
C LEU A 52 5.78 23.39 -21.60
N VAL A 53 4.85 22.65 -20.98
CA VAL A 53 4.87 21.17 -20.95
C VAL A 53 3.98 20.53 -22.01
N LYS A 54 3.35 21.33 -22.88
CA LYS A 54 2.35 20.88 -23.87
C LYS A 54 1.20 20.10 -23.21
N GLY A 55 0.83 20.51 -22.00
CA GLY A 55 -0.21 19.86 -21.20
C GLY A 55 -1.59 20.03 -21.83
N GLN A 56 -2.46 19.03 -21.68
CA GLN A 56 -3.85 19.10 -22.11
C GLN A 56 -4.75 18.70 -20.96
N TRP A 57 -5.66 19.61 -20.58
CA TRP A 57 -6.70 19.32 -19.60
C TRP A 57 -7.88 18.66 -20.29
N ARG A 58 -8.27 17.49 -19.79
CA ARG A 58 -9.44 16.77 -20.26
C ARG A 58 -10.49 16.83 -19.17
N TYR A 59 -11.61 17.46 -19.48
CA TYR A 59 -12.78 17.43 -18.62
C TYR A 59 -13.61 16.17 -18.91
N SER A 60 -14.13 15.56 -17.86
CA SER A 60 -15.16 14.53 -17.95
C SER A 60 -16.13 14.75 -16.81
N ASP A 61 -17.41 14.80 -17.12
CA ASP A 61 -18.44 14.67 -16.09
C ASP A 61 -18.26 13.34 -15.36
N THR A 62 -18.50 13.37 -14.05
CA THR A 62 -18.53 12.17 -13.23
C THR A 62 -19.84 12.11 -12.47
N ARG A 63 -20.32 10.90 -12.22
CA ARG A 63 -21.50 10.65 -11.39
C ARG A 63 -21.03 10.06 -10.08
N ILE A 64 -21.40 10.71 -8.98
CA ILE A 64 -21.30 10.10 -7.65
C ILE A 64 -22.42 9.06 -7.56
N ILE A 65 -22.05 7.80 -7.34
CA ILE A 65 -22.99 6.71 -7.06
C ILE A 65 -22.83 6.31 -5.60
N GLU A 66 -23.94 6.28 -4.86
CA GLU A 66 -23.94 5.71 -3.53
C GLU A 66 -23.81 4.19 -3.64
N VAL A 67 -22.90 3.62 -2.85
CA VAL A 67 -22.69 2.18 -2.74
C VAL A 67 -22.64 1.81 -1.27
N ASP A 68 -23.18 0.64 -0.94
CA ASP A 68 -23.05 0.10 0.40
C ASP A 68 -21.58 -0.25 0.67
N SER A 69 -21.01 0.32 1.74
CA SER A 69 -19.73 -0.14 2.26
C SER A 69 -19.97 -1.31 3.20
N ARG A 70 -19.04 -2.28 3.22
CA ARG A 70 -18.99 -3.25 4.32
C ARG A 70 -18.76 -2.49 5.62
N GLY A 71 -19.61 -2.75 6.61
CA GLY A 71 -19.42 -2.23 7.95
C GLY A 71 -18.27 -2.93 8.68
N PRO A 72 -17.91 -2.48 9.89
CA PRO A 72 -16.99 -3.22 10.74
C PRO A 72 -17.50 -4.64 11.02
N GLY A 73 -16.59 -5.59 11.17
CA GLY A 73 -16.92 -6.94 11.63
C GLY A 73 -17.44 -6.93 13.07
N ALA A 74 -17.94 -8.07 13.54
CA ALA A 74 -18.40 -8.21 14.93
C ALA A 74 -17.29 -7.92 15.96
N ASP A 75 -16.02 -8.05 15.55
CA ASP A 75 -14.82 -7.72 16.33
C ASP A 75 -14.34 -6.27 16.12
N LEU A 76 -15.13 -5.43 15.45
CA LEU A 76 -14.82 -4.04 15.10
C LEU A 76 -13.63 -3.85 14.15
N LYS A 77 -13.18 -4.92 13.47
CA LYS A 77 -12.12 -4.84 12.45
C LYS A 77 -12.67 -4.65 11.04
N PRO A 78 -11.82 -4.28 10.06
CA PRO A 78 -12.23 -4.25 8.65
C PRO A 78 -12.74 -5.63 8.20
N SER A 79 -13.97 -5.68 7.70
CA SER A 79 -14.61 -6.92 7.21
C SER A 79 -14.66 -7.03 5.68
N GLY A 80 -13.80 -6.24 5.02
CA GLY A 80 -13.71 -6.03 3.57
C GLY A 80 -13.85 -7.27 2.69
#